data_AF-A0A7W1PG77-F1
#
_entry.id   AF-A0A7W1PG77-F1
#
_cell.length_a   1.000
_cell.length_b   1.000
_cell.length_c   1.000
_cell.angle_alpha   90.00
_cell.angle_beta   90.00
_cell.angle_gamma   90.00
#
_symmetry.space_group_name_H-M   'P 1'
#
loop_
_entity.id
_entity.type
_entity.pdbx_description
1 polymer ?
#
loop_
_entity_poly.entity_id
_entity_poly.type
_entity_poly.pdbx_seq_one_letter_code
_entity_poly.pdbx_strand_id
1 'polypeptide(L)'
;GMKRPPMIADHASRALVERIRSLAIELDMAVSVAASGGGSDANFAAALGVATVDGLGAVGSGAHALDEHVLVSATLDRVALLAAILSDKGAAHDVPSDEN
;
A
#
# COMPACT_ATOMS: atom_id res chain seq x y z
N GLY A 1 -19.46 -2.90 15.97
CA GLY A 1 -18.21 -2.19 15.62
C GLY A 1 -18.42 -1.34 14.39
N MET A 2 -17.50 -0.41 14.11
CA MET A 2 -17.52 0.45 12.92
C MET A 2 -17.44 -0.41 11.65
N LYS A 3 -18.41 -0.26 10.73
CA LYS A 3 -18.37 -0.94 9.42
C LYS A 3 -17.40 -0.18 8.51
N ARG A 4 -16.33 -0.85 8.09
CA ARG A 4 -15.43 -0.35 7.05
C ARG A 4 -16.07 -0.53 5.67
N PRO A 5 -16.05 0.48 4.79
CA PRO A 5 -16.42 0.31 3.39
C PRO A 5 -15.54 -0.75 2.70
N PRO A 6 -16.01 -1.41 1.64
CA PRO A 6 -15.15 -2.29 0.86
C PRO A 6 -14.05 -1.45 0.17
N MET A 7 -12.81 -1.96 0.17
CA MET A 7 -11.71 -1.40 -0.61
C MET A 7 -11.68 -2.10 -1.97
N ILE A 8 -12.08 -1.40 -3.02
CA ILE A 8 -12.18 -1.93 -4.39
C ILE A 8 -11.00 -1.41 -5.23
N ALA A 9 -10.38 -2.30 -6.00
CA ALA A 9 -9.31 -1.93 -6.92
C ALA A 9 -9.86 -1.20 -8.16
N ASP A 10 -9.74 0.13 -8.15
CA ASP A 10 -10.14 1.01 -9.24
C ASP A 10 -8.96 1.36 -10.17
N HIS A 11 -9.17 2.28 -11.11
CA HIS A 11 -8.13 2.72 -12.03
C HIS A 11 -6.97 3.41 -11.31
N ALA A 12 -7.25 4.24 -10.31
CA ALA A 12 -6.24 5.01 -9.59
C ALA A 12 -5.36 4.12 -8.71
N SER A 13 -5.95 3.17 -7.98
CA SER A 13 -5.21 2.20 -7.19
C SER A 13 -4.38 1.26 -8.07
N ARG A 14 -4.87 0.89 -9.27
CA ARG A 14 -4.10 0.08 -10.23
C ARG A 14 -2.90 0.85 -10.77
N ALA A 15 -3.07 2.13 -11.12
CA ALA A 15 -1.95 2.98 -11.54
C ALA A 15 -0.89 3.12 -10.43
N LEU A 16 -1.34 3.27 -9.17
CA LEU A 16 -0.45 3.29 -8.00
C LEU A 16 0.31 1.96 -7.85
N VAL A 17 -0.36 0.82 -8.01
CA VAL A 17 0.29 -0.50 -8.00
C VAL A 17 1.35 -0.63 -9.09
N GLU A 18 1.07 -0.17 -10.32
CA GLU A 18 2.07 -0.22 -11.40
C GLU A 18 3.28 0.66 -11.10
N ARG A 19 3.07 1.84 -10.49
CA ARG A 19 4.19 2.68 -10.04
C ARG A 19 5.04 1.99 -8.98
N ILE A 20 4.40 1.35 -8.00
CA ILE A 20 5.09 0.57 -6.96
C ILE A 20 5.87 -0.60 -7.58
N ARG A 21 5.32 -1.27 -8.59
CA ARG A 21 6.01 -2.36 -9.30
C ARG A 21 7.27 -1.87 -10.01
N SER A 22 7.22 -0.71 -10.66
CA SER A 22 8.41 -0.13 -11.30
C SER A 22 9.51 0.16 -10.27
N LEU A 23 9.16 0.75 -9.12
CA LEU A 23 10.12 1.00 -8.04
C LEU A 23 10.68 -0.30 -7.44
N ALA A 24 9.84 -1.34 -7.33
CA ALA A 24 10.29 -2.65 -6.86
C ALA A 24 11.29 -3.30 -7.82
N ILE A 25 11.09 -3.16 -9.14
CA ILE A 25 12.02 -3.67 -10.15
C ILE A 25 13.40 -3.00 -10.03
N GLU A 26 13.45 -1.70 -9.74
CA GLU A 26 14.71 -0.99 -9.48
C GLU A 26 15.47 -1.50 -8.25
N LEU A 27 14.78 -2.20 -7.35
CA LEU A 27 15.34 -2.82 -6.15
C LEU A 27 15.52 -4.34 -6.28
N ASP A 28 15.42 -4.89 -7.50
CA ASP A 28 15.45 -6.35 -7.77
C ASP A 28 14.35 -7.14 -7.01
N MET A 29 13.18 -6.51 -6.79
CA MET A 29 12.04 -7.10 -6.08
C MET A 29 10.83 -7.32 -7.00
N ALA A 30 9.98 -8.29 -6.63
CA ALA A 30 8.70 -8.54 -7.28
C ALA A 30 7.53 -8.27 -6.33
N VAL A 31 6.51 -7.54 -6.82
CA VAL A 31 5.31 -7.18 -6.04
C VAL A 31 4.04 -7.77 -6.68
N SER A 32 3.33 -8.58 -5.90
CA SER A 32 2.01 -9.12 -6.24
C SER A 32 0.89 -8.41 -5.47
N VAL A 33 -0.30 -8.34 -6.07
CA VAL A 33 -1.52 -7.87 -5.40
C VAL A 33 -2.39 -9.07 -5.04
N ALA A 34 -2.98 -9.04 -3.85
CA ALA A 34 -3.91 -10.06 -3.39
C ALA A 34 -5.12 -9.40 -2.72
N ALA A 35 -6.27 -10.07 -2.78
CA ALA A 35 -7.43 -9.73 -1.96
C ALA A 35 -7.22 -10.28 -0.54
N SER A 36 -7.66 -9.53 0.46
CA SER A 36 -7.69 -9.93 1.87
C SER A 36 -9.13 -9.94 2.39
N GLY A 37 -9.42 -10.83 3.34
CA GLY A 37 -10.71 -10.84 4.05
C GLY A 37 -10.81 -9.85 5.21
N GLY A 38 -9.69 -9.25 5.61
CA GLY A 38 -9.62 -8.23 6.67
C GLY A 38 -9.89 -6.82 6.16
N GLY A 39 -9.92 -5.84 7.08
CA GLY A 39 -10.01 -4.42 6.75
C GLY A 39 -9.06 -3.59 7.60
N SER A 40 -8.60 -2.47 7.06
CA SER A 40 -7.68 -1.52 7.67
C SER A 40 -8.22 -0.10 7.55
N ASP A 41 -7.43 0.90 7.91
CA ASP A 41 -7.81 2.31 7.71
C ASP A 41 -7.73 2.72 6.23
N ALA A 42 -7.03 1.93 5.40
CA ALA A 42 -7.00 2.10 3.95
C ALA A 42 -8.40 2.01 3.32
N ASN A 43 -9.33 1.27 3.93
CA ASN A 43 -10.73 1.20 3.50
C ASN A 43 -11.41 2.57 3.50
N PHE A 44 -11.09 3.45 4.45
CA PHE A 44 -11.68 4.78 4.51
C PHE A 44 -11.06 5.72 3.49
N ALA A 45 -9.73 5.71 3.35
CA ALA A 45 -9.03 6.52 2.34
C ALA A 45 -9.49 6.16 0.92
N ALA A 46 -9.60 4.86 0.62
CA ALA A 46 -10.13 4.39 -0.66
C ALA A 46 -11.58 4.83 -0.89
N ALA A 47 -12.43 4.79 0.15
CA ALA A 47 -13.82 5.24 0.05
C ALA A 47 -13.96 6.76 -0.21
N LEU A 48 -12.92 7.54 0.10
CA LEU A 48 -12.84 8.97 -0.20
C LEU A 48 -12.29 9.25 -1.61
N GLY A 49 -12.02 8.21 -2.42
CA GLY A 49 -11.48 8.34 -3.77
C GLY A 49 -9.97 8.61 -3.82
N VAL A 50 -9.27 8.47 -2.69
CA VAL A 50 -7.81 8.61 -2.65
C VAL A 50 -7.17 7.31 -3.15
N ALA A 51 -6.26 7.41 -4.12
CA ALA A 51 -5.49 6.27 -4.61
C ALA A 51 -4.73 5.62 -3.44
N THR A 52 -5.15 4.41 -3.06
CA THR A 52 -4.70 3.75 -1.82
C THR A 52 -4.31 2.31 -2.10
N VAL A 53 -3.21 1.87 -1.50
CA VAL A 53 -2.83 0.45 -1.38
C VAL A 53 -2.68 0.10 0.09
N ASP A 54 -2.84 -1.17 0.41
CA ASP A 54 -2.62 -1.71 1.76
C ASP A 54 -1.63 -2.88 1.70
N GLY A 55 -1.14 -3.31 2.86
CA GLY A 55 -0.26 -4.48 3.00
C GLY A 55 1.21 -4.16 2.77
N LEU A 56 1.64 -2.90 2.92
CA LEU A 56 3.05 -2.46 2.84
C LEU A 56 3.82 -2.62 4.17
N GLY A 57 3.20 -3.20 5.21
CA GLY A 57 3.80 -3.44 6.52
C GLY A 57 4.80 -4.61 6.55
N ALA A 58 5.26 -4.95 7.76
CA ALA A 58 6.26 -6.00 7.99
C ALA A 58 5.85 -7.36 7.39
N VAL A 59 6.84 -8.13 6.94
CA VAL A 59 6.62 -9.47 6.40
C VAL A 59 6.66 -10.47 7.53
N GLY A 60 5.63 -11.31 7.65
CA GLY A 60 5.47 -12.21 8.79
C GLY A 60 4.26 -13.12 8.66
N SER A 61 3.89 -13.78 9.76
CA SER A 61 2.70 -14.64 9.83
C SER A 61 2.11 -14.62 11.23
N GLY A 62 0.94 -15.25 11.38
CA GLY A 62 0.24 -15.34 12.67
C GLY A 62 -0.33 -14.02 13.17
N ALA A 63 -0.66 -13.07 12.28
CA ALA A 63 -1.23 -11.78 12.69
C ALA A 63 -2.44 -12.00 13.61
N HIS A 64 -2.42 -11.38 14.80
CA HIS A 64 -3.42 -11.54 15.86
C HIS A 64 -3.43 -12.92 16.56
N ALA A 65 -2.32 -13.66 16.55
CA ALA A 65 -2.17 -14.95 17.21
C ALA A 65 -0.94 -14.99 18.13
N LEU A 66 -0.85 -16.01 18.99
CA LEU A 66 0.27 -16.17 19.94
C LEU A 66 1.61 -16.42 19.24
N ASP A 67 1.57 -16.96 18.03
CA ASP A 67 2.72 -17.23 17.17
C ASP A 67 2.97 -16.10 16.16
N GLU A 68 2.41 -14.91 16.39
CA GLU A 68 2.69 -13.71 15.59
C GLU A 68 4.20 -13.42 15.56
N HIS A 69 4.76 -13.31 14.37
CA HIS A 69 6.17 -13.01 14.19
C HIS A 69 6.43 -12.29 12.87
N VAL A 70 7.59 -11.64 12.79
CA VAL A 70 8.10 -11.00 11.57
C VAL A 70 9.40 -11.67 11.11
N LEU A 71 9.58 -11.74 9.80
CA LEU A 71 10.82 -12.14 9.15
C LEU A 71 11.66 -10.88 8.95
N VAL A 72 12.70 -10.70 9.78
CA VAL A 72 13.49 -9.47 9.81
C VAL A 72 14.10 -9.16 8.44
N SER A 73 14.78 -10.11 7.80
CA SER A 73 15.42 -9.88 6.49
C SER A 73 14.40 -9.46 5.42
N ALA A 74 13.27 -10.16 5.30
CA ALA A 74 12.23 -9.79 4.34
C ALA A 74 11.52 -8.47 4.69
N THR A 75 11.48 -8.10 5.97
CA THR A 75 10.97 -6.80 6.41
C THR A 75 11.91 -5.66 6.00
N LEU A 76 13.22 -5.87 5.99
CA LEU A 76 14.17 -4.86 5.51
C LEU A 76 13.99 -4.57 4.02
N ASP A 77 13.75 -5.60 3.20
CA ASP A 77 13.40 -5.41 1.78
C ASP A 77 12.13 -4.55 1.63
N ARG A 78 11.12 -4.81 2.48
CA ARG A 78 9.90 -4.00 2.49
C ARG A 78 10.14 -2.56 2.90
N VAL A 79 11.03 -2.32 3.87
CA VAL A 79 11.43 -0.96 4.28
C VAL A 79 12.12 -0.23 3.14
N ALA A 80 12.99 -0.89 2.38
CA ALA A 80 13.64 -0.30 1.21
C ALA A 80 12.60 0.11 0.15
N LEU A 81 11.64 -0.77 -0.15
CA LEU A 81 10.54 -0.45 -1.08
C LEU A 81 9.68 0.71 -0.57
N LEU A 82 9.31 0.72 0.71
CA LEU A 82 8.53 1.81 1.30
C LEU A 82 9.30 3.14 1.24
N ALA A 83 10.59 3.13 1.52
CA ALA A 83 11.44 4.31 1.40
C ALA A 83 11.51 4.81 -0.05
N ALA A 84 11.60 3.91 -1.04
CA ALA A 84 11.54 4.26 -2.46
C ALA A 84 10.20 4.90 -2.83
N ILE A 85 9.07 4.32 -2.38
CA ILE A 85 7.72 4.88 -2.59
C ILE A 85 7.60 6.29 -1.98
N LEU A 86 8.07 6.49 -0.75
CA LEU A 86 7.99 7.80 -0.08
C LEU A 86 8.93 8.85 -0.69
N SER A 87 10.04 8.40 -1.28
CA SER A 87 11.00 9.26 -1.97
C SER A 87 10.63 9.50 -3.44
N ASP A 88 9.63 8.77 -3.94
CA ASP A 88 9.20 8.81 -5.31
C ASP A 88 8.54 10.16 -5.62
N LYS A 89 9.00 10.80 -6.68
CA LYS A 89 8.61 12.17 -7.03
C LYS A 89 7.47 12.26 -8.05
N GLY A 90 6.66 11.21 -8.26
CA GLY A 90 5.52 11.35 -9.20
C GLY A 90 4.29 10.50 -8.89
N ALA A 91 3.07 10.89 -9.26
CA ALA A 91 2.61 12.17 -9.82
C ALA A 91 2.56 13.26 -8.73
N ALA A 92 2.92 14.49 -9.08
CA ALA A 92 2.59 15.64 -8.26
C ALA A 92 1.10 15.58 -7.90
N HIS A 93 0.79 15.91 -6.65
CA HIS A 93 -0.55 16.29 -6.27
C HIS A 93 -0.87 17.53 -7.10
N ASP A 94 -1.63 17.38 -8.20
CA ASP A 94 -2.46 18.47 -8.71
C ASP A 94 -3.50 18.71 -7.61
N VAL A 95 -3.10 19.41 -6.55
CA VAL A 95 -4.04 20.16 -5.74
C VAL A 95 -4.56 21.21 -6.72
N PRO A 96 -5.85 21.19 -7.11
CA PRO A 96 -6.43 22.37 -7.75
C PRO A 96 -6.11 23.51 -6.79
N SER A 97 -5.35 24.51 -7.24
CA SER A 97 -5.24 25.76 -6.50
C SER A 97 -6.68 26.20 -6.26
N ASP A 98 -7.08 26.32 -5.00
CA ASP A 98 -8.37 26.90 -4.62
C ASP A 98 -8.38 28.34 -5.14
N GLU A 99 -8.76 28.52 -6.41
CA GLU A 99 -9.26 29.77 -6.95
C GLU A 99 -10.78 29.74 -6.84
N ASN A 100 -11.26 30.20 -5.69
CA ASN A 100 -12.44 31.05 -5.54
C ASN A 100 -12.38 31.83 -4.23
#